data_AF-A0A961JH84-F1
#
_entry.id   AF-A0A961JH84-F1
#
_cell.length_a   1.000
_cell.length_b   1.000
_cell.length_c   1.000
_cell.angle_alpha   90.00
_cell.angle_beta   90.00
_cell.angle_gamma   90.00
#
_symmetry.space_group_name_H-M   'P 1'
#
loop_
_entity.id
_entity.type
_entity.pdbx_description
1 polymer ?
#
loop_
_entity_poly.entity_id
_entity_poly.type
_entity_poly.pdbx_seq_one_letter_code
_entity_poly.pdbx_strand_id
1 'polypeptide(L)'
;MIRALALILLAGPAQALSCLPVGPREGYDLAAKSDKSYVVVAGVAAFDSGLLPRNRYPTTENPPAHNEIPARIKGRSLDTNGFLNPFDEAVTLDALCLGPWCGEMAGGGDYLMFLERRGSGYALVLSPCGDTHFRAPGAHDLEGIAACFQTRARCGRRVP
;
A
#
# COMPACT_ATOMS: atom_id res chain seq x y z
N MET A 1 -18.66 31.53 50.41
CA MET A 1 -18.19 31.61 49.01
C MET A 1 -17.39 30.34 48.70
N ILE A 2 -18.03 29.35 48.07
CA ILE A 2 -17.37 28.08 47.71
C ILE A 2 -17.22 28.07 46.20
N ARG A 3 -15.98 28.19 45.69
CA ARG A 3 -15.66 28.06 44.27
C ARG A 3 -15.37 26.59 43.99
N ALA A 4 -16.34 25.88 43.39
CA ALA A 4 -16.11 24.57 42.80
C ALA A 4 -15.35 24.76 41.48
N LEU A 5 -14.10 24.31 41.43
CA LEU A 5 -13.27 24.32 40.23
C LEU A 5 -13.44 22.96 39.53
N ALA A 6 -14.30 22.91 38.51
CA ALA A 6 -14.48 21.73 37.67
C ALA A 6 -13.32 21.65 36.66
N LEU A 7 -12.37 20.73 36.88
CA LEU A 7 -11.38 20.34 35.87
C LEU A 7 -12.04 19.38 34.87
N ILE A 8 -12.34 19.88 33.67
CA ILE A 8 -12.77 19.05 32.54
C ILE A 8 -11.50 18.57 31.82
N LEU A 9 -11.10 17.33 32.06
CA LEU A 9 -10.06 16.64 31.29
C LEU A 9 -10.62 16.26 29.92
N LEU A 10 -10.34 17.08 28.91
CA LEU A 10 -10.57 16.75 27.49
C LEU A 10 -9.52 15.73 27.05
N ALA A 11 -9.74 14.45 27.37
CA ALA A 11 -9.04 13.35 26.71
C ALA A 11 -9.56 13.27 25.28
N GLY A 12 -8.85 13.92 24.34
CA GLY A 12 -9.14 13.81 22.92
C GLY A 12 -9.02 12.35 22.46
N PRO A 13 -9.84 11.90 21.50
CA PRO A 13 -9.80 10.52 21.05
C PRO A 13 -8.43 10.22 20.44
N ALA A 14 -7.72 9.25 21.01
CA ALA A 14 -6.62 8.59 20.33
C ALA A 14 -7.23 7.83 19.14
N GLN A 15 -7.17 8.42 17.96
CA GLN A 15 -7.54 7.77 16.70
C GLN A 15 -6.54 6.63 16.48
N ALA A 16 -6.82 5.45 17.02
CA ALA A 16 -6.07 4.25 16.68
C ALA A 16 -6.44 3.87 15.24
N LEU A 17 -5.43 3.70 14.39
CA LEU A 17 -5.62 3.33 13.00
C LEU A 17 -6.29 1.95 12.92
N SER A 18 -7.60 1.90 12.65
CA SER A 18 -8.36 0.64 12.52
C SER A 18 -8.27 0.13 11.08
N CYS A 19 -7.11 -0.37 10.68
CA CYS A 19 -6.97 -0.98 9.37
C CYS A 19 -7.78 -2.28 9.32
N LEU A 20 -8.79 -2.33 8.45
CA LEU A 20 -9.44 -3.58 8.13
C LEU A 20 -8.48 -4.40 7.24
N PRO A 21 -8.13 -5.64 7.59
CA PRO A 21 -7.24 -6.43 6.75
C PRO A 21 -7.91 -6.67 5.39
N VAL A 22 -7.23 -6.26 4.33
CA VAL A 22 -7.61 -6.52 2.94
C VAL A 22 -6.70 -7.58 2.35
N GLY A 23 -7.27 -8.48 1.53
CA GLY A 23 -6.49 -9.43 0.75
C GLY A 23 -6.09 -8.85 -0.61
N PRO A 24 -5.23 -9.55 -1.38
CA PRO A 24 -4.78 -9.10 -2.70
C PRO A 24 -5.91 -8.80 -3.67
N ARG A 25 -6.97 -9.63 -3.68
CA ARG A 25 -8.11 -9.49 -4.59
C ARG A 25 -9.01 -8.33 -4.20
N GLU A 26 -9.22 -8.10 -2.91
CA GLU A 26 -9.92 -6.92 -2.40
C GLU A 26 -9.14 -5.64 -2.72
N GLY A 27 -7.82 -5.66 -2.53
CA GLY A 27 -6.94 -4.56 -2.91
C GLY A 27 -7.01 -4.26 -4.40
N TYR A 28 -7.00 -5.29 -5.27
CA TYR A 28 -7.21 -5.10 -6.70
C TYR A 28 -8.55 -4.42 -6.99
N ASP A 29 -9.60 -4.83 -6.29
CA ASP A 29 -10.94 -4.25 -6.41
C ASP A 29 -11.00 -2.77 -5.98
N LEU A 30 -10.18 -2.37 -4.99
CA LEU A 30 -10.03 -0.99 -4.55
C LEU A 30 -9.28 -0.17 -5.61
N ALA A 31 -8.16 -0.69 -6.11
CA ALA A 31 -7.37 -0.06 -7.16
C ALA A 31 -8.18 0.10 -8.47
N ALA A 32 -8.96 -0.91 -8.86
CA ALA A 32 -9.78 -0.89 -10.07
C ALA A 32 -10.99 0.07 -10.00
N LYS A 33 -11.44 0.44 -8.79
CA LYS A 33 -12.54 1.40 -8.57
C LYS A 33 -12.06 2.83 -8.29
N SER A 34 -10.76 3.01 -8.15
CA SER A 34 -10.14 4.32 -7.91
C SER A 34 -10.17 5.18 -9.16
N ASP A 35 -10.16 6.50 -8.98
CA ASP A 35 -9.98 7.47 -10.06
C ASP A 35 -8.52 7.55 -10.56
N LYS A 36 -7.60 6.80 -9.93
CA LYS A 36 -6.20 6.69 -10.33
C LYS A 36 -5.99 5.55 -11.34
N SER A 37 -4.94 5.67 -12.13
CA SER A 37 -4.53 4.62 -13.07
C SER A 37 -3.41 3.77 -12.48
N TYR A 38 -3.55 2.45 -12.53
CA TYR A 38 -2.59 1.52 -11.93
C TYR A 38 -1.98 0.55 -12.95
N VAL A 39 -0.76 0.09 -12.65
CA VAL A 39 -0.16 -1.14 -13.17
C VAL A 39 0.01 -2.11 -12.02
N VAL A 40 -0.48 -3.33 -12.22
CA VAL A 40 -0.33 -4.39 -11.23
C VAL A 40 0.89 -5.23 -11.59
N VAL A 41 1.83 -5.37 -10.65
CA VAL A 41 3.10 -6.06 -10.88
C VAL A 41 3.33 -7.12 -9.80
N ALA A 42 3.65 -8.34 -10.23
CA ALA A 42 4.18 -9.38 -9.36
C ALA A 42 5.70 -9.43 -9.51
N GLY A 43 6.46 -9.23 -8.44
CA GLY A 43 7.93 -9.19 -8.49
C GLY A 43 8.58 -8.69 -7.21
N VAL A 44 9.84 -8.26 -7.34
CA VAL A 44 10.69 -7.84 -6.24
C VAL A 44 11.00 -6.34 -6.36
N ALA A 45 10.91 -5.63 -5.23
CA ALA A 45 11.34 -4.24 -5.10
C ALA A 45 12.75 -4.16 -4.49
N ALA A 46 13.67 -3.50 -5.19
CA ALA A 46 15.00 -3.16 -4.71
C ALA A 46 15.04 -1.67 -4.32
N PHE A 47 15.35 -1.39 -3.07
CA PHE A 47 15.42 -0.03 -2.50
C PHE A 47 16.30 -0.03 -1.24
N ASP A 48 16.74 1.14 -0.81
CA ASP A 48 17.43 1.31 0.47
C ASP A 48 16.41 1.41 1.61
N SER A 49 16.31 0.34 2.42
CA SER A 49 15.39 0.30 3.57
C SER A 49 15.79 1.27 4.69
N GLY A 50 17.01 1.79 4.69
CA GLY A 50 17.45 2.85 5.60
C GLY A 50 16.75 4.19 5.35
N LEU A 51 16.16 4.38 4.17
CA LEU A 51 15.41 5.59 3.79
C LEU A 51 13.92 5.52 4.20
N LEU A 52 13.42 4.36 4.65
CA LEU A 52 12.05 4.26 5.15
C LEU A 52 11.87 5.08 6.45
N PRO A 53 10.71 5.73 6.64
CA PRO A 53 10.41 6.39 7.91
C PRO A 53 10.48 5.37 9.05
N ARG A 54 11.09 5.76 10.17
CA ARG A 54 11.12 4.91 11.35
C ARG A 54 9.83 5.08 12.14
N ASN A 55 8.97 4.08 12.14
CA ASN A 55 7.82 3.99 13.02
C ASN A 55 8.28 3.67 14.47
N ARG A 56 8.87 4.65 15.16
CA ARG A 56 9.27 4.50 16.56
C ARG A 56 8.28 5.20 17.48
N TYR A 57 7.47 4.47 18.21
CA TYR A 57 6.67 5.07 19.29
C TYR A 57 7.49 5.17 20.59
N PRO A 58 7.44 6.29 21.33
CA PRO A 58 6.85 7.58 20.96
C PRO A 58 7.80 8.37 20.04
N THR A 59 7.30 8.83 18.89
CA THR A 59 7.98 9.87 18.09
C THR A 59 7.48 11.23 18.58
N THR A 60 8.39 12.11 18.99
CA THR A 60 8.08 13.54 19.21
C THR A 60 8.02 14.32 17.89
N GLU A 61 8.34 13.68 16.77
CA GLU A 61 8.39 14.27 15.45
C GLU A 61 7.22 13.76 14.61
N ASN A 62 6.47 14.70 14.00
CA ASN A 62 5.53 14.38 12.93
C ASN A 62 6.33 14.28 11.64
N PRO A 63 6.54 13.07 11.08
CA PRO A 63 7.21 12.95 9.79
C PRO A 63 6.41 13.68 8.70
N PRO A 64 7.06 14.07 7.59
CA PRO A 64 6.35 14.55 6.41
C PRO A 64 5.25 13.56 6.00
N ALA A 65 4.12 14.07 5.50
CA ALA A 65 3.00 13.22 5.07
C ALA A 65 3.40 12.21 4.00
N HIS A 66 4.41 12.54 3.19
CA HIS A 66 4.97 11.69 2.14
C HIS A 66 6.48 11.62 2.28
N ASN A 67 7.05 10.43 2.14
CA ASN A 67 8.48 10.21 2.03
C ASN A 67 8.79 9.38 0.79
N GLU A 68 9.39 10.01 -0.21
CA GLU A 68 9.66 9.43 -1.52
C GLU A 68 11.04 8.75 -1.54
N ILE A 69 11.06 7.46 -1.88
CA ILE A 69 12.25 6.62 -1.86
C ILE A 69 12.46 6.03 -3.26
N PRO A 70 13.62 6.28 -3.89
CA PRO A 70 13.95 5.67 -5.17
C PRO A 70 14.02 4.15 -5.05
N ALA A 71 13.37 3.45 -5.98
CA ALA A 71 13.39 2.00 -6.06
C ALA A 71 13.45 1.52 -7.51
N ARG A 72 13.76 0.23 -7.68
CA ARG A 72 13.63 -0.47 -8.95
C ARG A 72 12.82 -1.73 -8.72
N ILE A 73 11.78 -1.94 -9.53
CA ILE A 73 10.93 -3.12 -9.44
C ILE A 73 11.21 -4.03 -10.64
N LYS A 74 11.47 -5.31 -10.35
CA LYS A 74 11.68 -6.35 -11.36
C LYS A 74 10.65 -7.46 -11.20
N GLY A 75 9.98 -7.84 -12.30
CA GLY A 75 8.95 -8.87 -12.27
C GLY A 75 8.12 -8.94 -13.53
N ARG A 76 6.81 -9.13 -13.34
CA ARG A 76 5.83 -9.31 -14.40
C ARG A 76 4.63 -8.42 -14.15
N SER A 77 4.21 -7.68 -15.16
CA SER A 77 3.00 -6.87 -15.10
C SER A 77 1.79 -7.64 -15.61
N LEU A 78 0.63 -7.30 -15.05
CA LEU A 78 -0.66 -7.83 -15.45
C LEU A 78 -1.12 -7.22 -16.77
N ASP A 79 -1.48 -8.08 -17.72
CA ASP A 79 -2.19 -7.73 -18.94
C ASP A 79 -3.30 -8.75 -19.25
N THR A 80 -3.84 -8.71 -20.47
CA THR A 80 -4.92 -9.61 -20.89
C THR A 80 -4.52 -11.08 -20.91
N ASN A 81 -3.22 -11.39 -20.94
CA ASN A 81 -2.66 -12.73 -20.88
C ASN A 81 -2.22 -13.11 -19.44
N GLY A 82 -2.47 -12.26 -18.44
CA GLY A 82 -2.06 -12.45 -17.06
C GLY A 82 -0.70 -11.81 -16.75
N PHE A 83 0.04 -12.37 -15.80
CA PHE A 83 1.35 -11.85 -15.36
C PHE A 83 2.50 -12.31 -16.27
N LEU A 84 2.40 -11.98 -17.57
CA LEU A 84 3.34 -12.43 -18.59
C LEU A 84 4.12 -11.30 -19.29
N ASN A 85 3.84 -10.04 -19.01
CA ASN A 85 4.63 -8.96 -19.60
C ASN A 85 5.83 -8.60 -18.69
N PRO A 86 7.09 -8.63 -19.16
CA PRO A 86 8.24 -8.26 -18.33
C PRO A 86 8.09 -6.84 -17.78
N PHE A 87 8.53 -6.63 -16.54
CA PHE A 87 8.55 -5.31 -15.91
C PHE A 87 9.91 -5.12 -15.23
N ASP A 88 10.65 -4.09 -15.61
CA ASP A 88 11.95 -3.73 -15.02
C ASP A 88 12.11 -2.19 -15.07
N GLU A 89 11.44 -1.49 -14.15
CA GLU A 89 11.30 -0.03 -14.18
C GLU A 89 11.78 0.63 -12.89
N ALA A 90 12.21 1.88 -13.02
CA ALA A 90 12.40 2.76 -11.86
C ALA A 90 11.03 3.18 -11.30
N VAL A 91 10.89 3.11 -9.99
CA VAL A 91 9.63 3.38 -9.27
C VAL A 91 9.95 4.20 -8.03
N THR A 92 9.03 5.08 -7.65
CA THR A 92 9.10 5.79 -6.37
C THR A 92 8.29 5.03 -5.33
N LEU A 93 8.89 4.63 -4.21
CA LEU A 93 8.11 4.20 -3.05
C LEU A 93 7.70 5.45 -2.28
N ASP A 94 6.41 5.72 -2.20
CA ASP A 94 5.85 6.89 -1.53
C ASP A 94 5.29 6.43 -0.18
N ALA A 95 6.11 6.52 0.86
CA ALA A 95 5.68 6.15 2.21
C ALA A 95 4.75 7.24 2.77
N LEU A 96 3.46 6.90 2.83
CA LEU A 96 2.42 7.76 3.38
C LEU A 96 2.42 7.67 4.91
N CYS A 97 2.47 8.83 5.56
CA CYS A 97 2.38 8.95 7.00
C CYS A 97 1.04 9.58 7.42
N LEU A 98 0.28 8.84 8.22
CA LEU A 98 -0.94 9.31 8.86
C LEU A 98 -0.62 9.56 10.34
N GLY A 99 -0.20 10.79 10.67
CA GLY A 99 0.31 11.10 12.01
C GLY A 99 1.58 10.28 12.32
N PRO A 100 1.61 9.51 13.43
CA PRO A 100 2.78 8.70 13.79
C PRO A 100 2.90 7.37 13.01
N TRP A 101 1.91 7.01 12.18
CA TRP A 101 1.90 5.75 11.43
C TRP A 101 2.30 5.98 9.98
N CYS A 102 3.50 5.57 9.60
CA CYS A 102 3.94 5.55 8.21
C CYS A 102 3.78 4.16 7.61
N GLY A 103 3.49 4.09 6.32
CA GLY A 103 3.57 2.84 5.58
C GLY A 103 4.98 2.27 5.56
N GLU A 104 5.05 0.96 5.65
CA GLU A 104 6.28 0.21 5.62
C GLU A 104 6.23 -0.84 4.52
N MET A 105 7.41 -1.23 4.05
CA MET A 105 7.61 -2.40 3.23
C MET A 105 8.92 -3.03 3.68
N ALA A 106 8.91 -4.32 3.99
CA ALA A 106 10.16 -5.00 4.27
C ALA A 106 10.94 -5.21 2.96
N GLY A 107 12.23 -4.87 2.97
CA GLY A 107 13.10 -5.03 1.80
C GLY A 107 13.23 -6.49 1.37
N GLY A 108 13.32 -6.71 0.05
CA GLY A 108 13.46 -8.03 -0.53
C GLY A 108 12.22 -8.95 -0.41
N GLY A 109 12.19 -9.96 -1.27
CA GLY A 109 11.10 -10.93 -1.40
C GLY A 109 10.10 -10.58 -2.51
N ASP A 110 9.25 -11.55 -2.82
CA ASP A 110 8.22 -11.43 -3.84
C ASP A 110 7.00 -10.69 -3.31
N TYR A 111 6.45 -9.82 -4.13
CA TYR A 111 5.28 -9.01 -3.84
C TYR A 111 4.33 -8.96 -5.03
N LEU A 112 3.04 -8.80 -4.74
CA LEU A 112 2.10 -8.17 -5.64
C LEU A 112 2.02 -6.68 -5.29
N MET A 113 2.18 -5.79 -6.27
CA MET A 113 2.25 -4.35 -6.08
C MET A 113 1.31 -3.62 -7.03
N PHE A 114 0.55 -2.67 -6.50
CA PHE A 114 -0.31 -1.79 -7.29
C PHE A 114 0.37 -0.44 -7.48
N LEU A 115 0.99 -0.27 -8.65
CA LEU A 115 1.79 0.89 -8.98
C LEU A 115 0.90 1.96 -9.61
N GLU A 116 0.75 3.11 -8.95
CA GLU A 116 0.11 4.28 -9.53
C GLU A 116 0.94 4.82 -10.69
N ARG A 117 0.28 5.12 -11.81
CA ARG A 117 0.89 5.90 -12.89
C ARG A 117 0.89 7.37 -12.48
N ARG A 118 2.07 7.99 -12.39
CA ARG A 118 2.25 9.40 -12.05
C ARG A 118 3.13 10.07 -13.11
N GLY A 119 2.54 10.95 -13.92
CA GLY A 119 3.25 11.58 -15.03
C GLY A 119 3.87 10.54 -15.96
N SER A 120 5.19 10.59 -16.14
CA SER A 120 5.95 9.62 -16.94
C SER A 120 6.47 8.41 -16.14
N GLY A 121 6.19 8.31 -14.85
CA GLY A 121 6.73 7.28 -13.96
C GLY A 121 5.67 6.50 -13.18
N TYR A 122 6.17 5.72 -12.23
CA TYR A 122 5.36 4.88 -11.35
C TYR A 122 5.63 5.20 -9.89
N ALA A 123 4.60 5.11 -9.06
CA ALA A 123 4.74 5.17 -7.62
C ALA A 123 4.04 3.98 -6.95
N LEU A 124 4.71 3.35 -5.99
CA LEU A 124 4.07 2.45 -5.05
C LEU A 124 3.81 3.22 -3.76
N VAL A 125 2.53 3.52 -3.49
CA VAL A 125 2.14 4.14 -2.22
C VAL A 125 2.24 3.11 -1.12
N LEU A 126 3.10 3.33 -0.12
CA LEU A 126 3.12 2.51 1.09
C LEU A 126 2.19 3.18 2.08
N SER A 127 0.98 2.64 2.18
CA SER A 127 -0.01 3.06 3.17
C SER A 127 0.25 2.32 4.49
N PRO A 128 0.02 2.97 5.65
CA PRO A 128 0.12 2.31 6.95
C PRO A 128 -0.88 1.17 7.14
N CYS A 129 -1.90 1.04 6.28
CA CYS A 129 -2.83 -0.08 6.28
C CYS A 129 -2.46 -1.24 5.34
N GLY A 130 -1.42 -1.11 4.52
CA GLY A 130 -0.91 -2.23 3.70
C GLY A 130 -1.87 -2.72 2.61
N ASP A 131 -2.56 -1.80 1.93
CA ASP A 131 -3.62 -2.12 0.94
C ASP A 131 -3.15 -2.14 -0.52
N THR A 132 -1.91 -1.74 -0.77
CA THR A 132 -1.34 -1.54 -2.12
C THR A 132 -0.25 -2.55 -2.49
N HIS A 133 0.24 -3.32 -1.52
CA HIS A 133 1.26 -4.33 -1.74
C HIS A 133 1.07 -5.54 -0.82
N PHE A 134 1.27 -6.74 -1.36
CA PHE A 134 1.02 -7.99 -0.66
C PHE A 134 2.24 -8.89 -0.80
N ARG A 135 2.84 -9.27 0.33
CA ARG A 135 4.03 -10.12 0.36
C ARG A 135 3.65 -11.56 0.01
N ALA A 136 4.51 -12.20 -0.78
CA ALA A 136 4.42 -13.61 -1.17
C ALA A 136 3.02 -14.02 -1.66
N PRO A 137 2.46 -13.36 -2.69
CA PRO A 137 1.15 -13.71 -3.21
C PRO A 137 1.15 -15.16 -3.71
N GLY A 138 0.11 -15.93 -3.35
CA GLY A 138 -0.04 -17.29 -3.86
C GLY A 138 -0.44 -17.31 -5.33
N ALA A 139 -0.21 -18.44 -6.02
CA ALA A 139 -0.64 -18.62 -7.42
C ALA A 139 -2.14 -18.36 -7.58
N HIS A 140 -2.96 -18.82 -6.63
CA HIS A 140 -4.40 -18.57 -6.60
C HIS A 140 -4.75 -17.07 -6.60
N ASP A 141 -3.97 -16.21 -5.94
CA ASP A 141 -4.24 -14.77 -5.93
C ASP A 141 -3.93 -14.14 -7.28
N LEU A 142 -2.78 -14.49 -7.86
CA LEU A 142 -2.35 -13.99 -9.17
C LEU A 142 -3.29 -14.42 -10.30
N GLU A 143 -3.64 -15.71 -10.35
CA GLU A 143 -4.59 -16.27 -11.32
C GLU A 143 -5.98 -15.65 -11.16
N GLY A 144 -6.42 -15.46 -9.92
CA GLY A 144 -7.67 -14.79 -9.61
C GLY A 144 -7.75 -13.39 -10.16
N ILE A 145 -6.73 -12.58 -9.86
CA ILE A 145 -6.65 -11.19 -10.32
C ILE A 145 -6.57 -11.14 -11.86
N ALA A 146 -5.81 -12.05 -12.49
CA ALA A 146 -5.75 -12.15 -13.94
C ALA A 146 -7.13 -12.46 -14.55
N ALA A 147 -7.86 -13.42 -13.98
CA ALA A 147 -9.21 -13.75 -14.43
C ALA A 147 -10.18 -12.56 -14.25
N CYS A 148 -10.10 -11.84 -13.12
CA CYS A 148 -10.88 -10.63 -12.86
C CYS A 148 -10.59 -9.53 -13.90
N PHE A 149 -9.32 -9.32 -14.23
CA PHE A 149 -8.88 -8.35 -15.23
C PHE A 149 -9.43 -8.69 -16.62
N GLN A 150 -9.32 -9.95 -17.04
CA GLN A 150 -9.78 -10.44 -18.34
C GLN A 150 -11.30 -10.32 -18.51
N THR A 151 -12.04 -10.69 -17.46
CA THR A 151 -13.51 -10.73 -17.49
C THR A 151 -14.15 -9.40 -17.11
N ARG A 152 -13.37 -8.45 -16.57
CA ARG A 152 -13.84 -7.21 -15.92
C ARG A 152 -14.84 -7.49 -14.77
N ALA A 153 -14.76 -8.67 -14.16
CA ALA A 153 -15.56 -9.04 -13.01
C ALA A 153 -14.98 -8.46 -11.71
N ARG A 154 -15.83 -8.33 -10.68
CA ARG A 154 -15.37 -7.99 -9.32
C ARG A 154 -14.55 -9.14 -8.73
N CYS A 155 -13.42 -8.81 -8.12
CA CYS A 155 -12.45 -9.75 -7.58
C CYS A 155 -12.59 -10.00 -6.07
N GLY A 156 -12.95 -8.99 -5.28
CA GLY A 156 -13.01 -9.04 -3.81
C GLY A 156 -14.23 -9.75 -3.22
N ARG A 157 -14.92 -10.63 -3.98
CA ARG A 157 -16.03 -11.41 -3.43
C ARG A 157 -15.47 -12.70 -2.85
N ARG A 158 -15.52 -12.86 -1.53
CA ARG A 158 -15.41 -14.18 -0.91
C ARG A 158 -16.41 -15.10 -1.60
N VAL A 159 -15.94 -16.19 -2.19
CA VAL A 159 -16.81 -17.31 -2.53
C VAL A 159 -17.37 -17.80 -1.18
N PRO A 160 -18.70 -17.94 -1.01
CA PRO A 160 -19.29 -18.45 0.22
C PRO A 160 -18.76 -19.84 0.57
#